data_AF-A0A2N1GZ34-F1
#
_entry.id   AF-A0A2N1GZ34-F1
#
_cell.length_a   1.000
_cell.length_b   1.000
_cell.length_c   1.000
_cell.angle_alpha   90.00
_cell.angle_beta   90.00
_cell.angle_gamma   90.00
#
_symmetry.space_group_name_H-M   'P 1'
#
loop_
_entity.id
_entity.type
_entity.pdbx_description
1 polymer ?
#
loop_
_entity_poly.entity_id
_entity_poly.type
_entity_poly.pdbx_seq_one_letter_code
_entity_poly.pdbx_strand_id
1 'polypeptide(L)'
;PELKEMFPDAPYIARPGQINAWDNEDFVKAIKATGRKQIIIAGVVTDVCVAFPTLSALAEGFDVFVVTDASGTFNTTVQQAAWSRMTQAGAQMMNWFSVACELHRDWRNDIEGLGNLLS
;
A
#
# COMPACT_ATOMS: atom_id res chain seq x y z
N PRO A 1 10.79 14.09 -1.37
CA PRO A 1 10.88 15.03 -0.23
C PRO A 1 9.55 15.13 0.52
N GLU A 2 8.49 15.28 -0.25
CA GLU A 2 7.07 15.35 0.08
C GLU A 2 6.65 14.29 1.10
N LEU A 3 6.97 13.01 0.90
CA LEU A 3 6.60 11.95 1.87
C LEU A 3 7.23 12.16 3.26
N LYS A 4 8.47 12.66 3.34
CA LYS A 4 9.12 12.91 4.63
C LYS A 4 8.58 14.17 5.29
N GLU A 5 8.24 15.18 4.49
CA GLU A 5 7.67 16.45 4.97
C GLU A 5 6.23 16.27 5.47
N MET A 6 5.42 15.47 4.77
CA MET A 6 4.04 15.16 5.15
C MET A 6 3.95 14.23 6.37
N PHE A 7 4.95 13.36 6.58
CA PHE A 7 4.94 12.34 7.63
C PHE A 7 6.22 12.38 8.49
N PRO A 8 6.51 13.48 9.20
CA PRO A 8 7.75 13.64 9.95
C PRO A 8 7.88 12.66 11.12
N ASP A 9 6.74 12.28 11.72
CA ASP A 9 6.68 11.41 12.90
C ASP A 9 6.37 9.94 12.57
N ALA A 10 6.19 9.61 11.28
CA ALA A 10 5.90 8.24 10.88
C ALA A 10 7.13 7.33 11.11
N PRO A 11 6.92 6.05 11.48
CA PRO A 11 8.01 5.08 11.54
C PRO A 11 8.77 5.02 10.20
N TYR A 12 10.06 5.36 10.23
CA TYR A 12 10.93 5.34 9.06
C TYR A 12 11.93 4.19 9.15
N ILE A 13 11.76 3.16 8.31
CA ILE A 13 12.59 1.95 8.31
C ILE A 13 13.46 1.92 7.07
N ALA A 14 14.73 2.35 7.22
CA ALA A 14 15.74 2.23 6.17
C ALA A 14 16.32 0.80 6.17
N ARG A 15 15.83 -0.06 5.28
CA ARG A 15 16.26 -1.47 5.21
C ARG A 15 17.69 -1.55 4.65
N PRO A 16 18.66 -2.16 5.36
CA PRO A 16 20.05 -2.21 4.93
C PRO A 16 20.32 -3.22 3.80
N GLY A 17 19.37 -4.13 3.52
CA GLY A 17 19.54 -5.09 2.43
C GLY A 17 18.30 -5.90 2.04
N GLN A 18 17.30 -6.03 2.91
CA GLN A 18 16.11 -6.84 2.60
C GLN A 18 15.33 -6.24 1.43
N ILE A 19 15.16 -7.03 0.37
CA ILE A 19 14.35 -6.66 -0.79
C ILE A 19 12.88 -6.60 -0.37
N ASN A 20 12.35 -7.72 0.15
CA ASN A 20 11.01 -7.77 0.73
C ASN A 20 11.00 -7.02 2.06
N ALA A 21 10.14 -6.01 2.18
CA ALA A 21 10.00 -5.26 3.43
C ALA A 21 9.55 -6.15 4.60
N TRP A 22 8.81 -7.22 4.30
CA TRP A 22 8.32 -8.16 5.30
C TRP A 22 9.41 -9.06 5.91
N ASP A 23 10.59 -9.13 5.30
CA ASP A 23 11.75 -9.85 5.86
C ASP A 23 12.51 -8.99 6.88
N ASN A 24 12.12 -7.73 7.06
CA ASN A 24 12.70 -6.83 8.05
C ASN A 24 11.80 -6.80 9.31
N GLU A 25 12.33 -7.26 10.44
CA GLU A 25 11.58 -7.37 11.68
C GLU A 25 11.05 -6.02 12.19
N ASP A 26 11.84 -4.95 12.04
CA ASP A 26 11.42 -3.60 12.46
C ASP A 26 10.21 -3.11 11.64
N PHE A 27 10.18 -3.40 10.35
CA PHE A 27 9.05 -3.09 9.47
C PHE A 27 7.79 -3.87 9.90
N VAL A 28 7.88 -5.19 10.06
CA VAL A 28 6.73 -6.02 10.46
C VAL A 28 6.23 -5.62 11.86
N LYS A 29 7.15 -5.32 12.78
CA LYS A 29 6.81 -4.83 14.13
C LYS A 29 6.10 -3.48 14.06
N ALA A 30 6.56 -2.55 13.24
CA ALA A 30 5.91 -1.26 13.04
C ALA A 30 4.50 -1.42 12.48
N ILE A 31 4.29 -2.31 11.50
CA ILE A 31 2.96 -2.62 10.96
C ILE A 31 2.05 -3.22 12.03
N LYS A 32 2.51 -4.25 12.76
CA LYS A 32 1.72 -4.89 13.82
C LYS A 32 1.39 -3.93 14.97
N ALA A 33 2.29 -3.01 15.30
CA ALA A 33 2.06 -2.00 16.32
C ALA A 33 0.93 -1.01 15.97
N THR A 34 0.57 -0.86 14.69
CA THR A 34 -0.60 -0.05 14.30
C THR A 34 -1.93 -0.64 14.76
N GLY A 35 -1.97 -1.95 15.06
CA GLY A 35 -3.20 -2.68 15.40
C GLY A 35 -4.22 -2.77 14.26
N ARG A 36 -3.85 -2.42 13.02
CA ARG A 36 -4.76 -2.40 11.86
C ARG A 36 -4.75 -3.74 11.13
N LYS A 37 -5.95 -4.21 10.76
CA LYS A 37 -6.14 -5.46 9.98
C LYS A 37 -5.97 -5.25 8.47
N GLN A 38 -6.38 -4.09 7.99
CA GLN A 38 -6.34 -3.71 6.58
C GLN A 38 -5.07 -2.94 6.28
N ILE A 39 -4.37 -3.29 5.20
CA ILE A 39 -3.16 -2.63 4.74
C ILE A 39 -3.42 -2.07 3.34
N ILE A 40 -3.29 -0.75 3.21
CA ILE A 40 -3.24 -0.07 1.92
C ILE A 40 -1.76 0.05 1.55
N ILE A 41 -1.36 -0.53 0.42
CA ILE A 41 0.05 -0.60 0.00
C ILE A 41 0.26 0.01 -1.39
N ALA A 42 1.31 0.81 -1.50
CA ALA A 42 1.80 1.40 -2.75
C ALA A 42 3.33 1.47 -2.72
N GLY A 43 3.99 1.47 -3.88
CA GLY A 43 5.44 1.59 -3.93
C GLY A 43 6.06 1.23 -5.28
N VAL A 44 7.40 1.18 -5.31
CA VAL A 44 8.18 0.91 -6.52
C VAL A 44 9.32 -0.08 -6.21
N VAL A 45 9.56 -1.13 -7.02
CA VAL A 45 8.74 -1.54 -8.18
C VAL A 45 7.58 -2.46 -7.79
N THR A 46 6.47 -2.41 -8.55
CA THR A 46 5.22 -3.16 -8.29
C THR A 46 5.44 -4.66 -8.12
N ASP A 47 6.25 -5.28 -8.97
CA ASP A 47 6.50 -6.72 -9.02
C ASP A 47 7.42 -7.25 -7.91
N VAL A 48 8.07 -6.36 -7.15
CA VAL A 48 9.03 -6.73 -6.10
C VAL A 48 8.65 -6.07 -4.77
N CYS A 49 8.86 -4.77 -4.64
CA CYS A 49 8.71 -4.04 -3.37
C CYS A 49 7.25 -3.90 -2.91
N VAL A 50 6.28 -4.09 -3.81
CA VAL A 50 4.86 -4.12 -3.47
C VAL A 50 4.36 -5.56 -3.38
N ALA A 51 4.62 -6.36 -4.41
CA ALA A 51 4.13 -7.73 -4.47
C ALA A 51 4.65 -8.63 -3.34
N PHE A 52 5.94 -8.54 -2.99
CA PHE A 52 6.51 -9.44 -1.99
C PHE A 52 5.90 -9.21 -0.60
N PRO A 53 5.89 -7.98 -0.04
CA PRO A 53 5.26 -7.75 1.25
C PRO A 53 3.74 -7.93 1.19
N THR A 54 3.08 -7.70 0.06
CA THR A 54 1.65 -8.02 -0.12
C THR A 54 1.38 -9.51 0.12
N LEU A 55 2.16 -10.38 -0.53
CA LEU A 55 1.99 -11.83 -0.41
C LEU A 55 2.32 -12.33 1.01
N SER A 56 3.37 -11.79 1.64
CA SER A 56 3.72 -12.12 3.02
C SER A 56 2.64 -11.66 4.01
N ALA A 57 2.12 -10.45 3.85
CA ALA A 57 1.04 -9.92 4.70
C ALA A 57 -0.25 -10.74 4.56
N LEU A 58 -0.64 -11.12 3.34
CA LEU A 58 -1.78 -12.02 3.10
C LEU A 58 -1.58 -13.39 3.77
N ALA A 59 -0.38 -13.96 3.72
CA ALA A 59 -0.07 -15.23 4.38
C ALA A 59 -0.16 -15.14 5.91
N GLU A 60 0.14 -13.97 6.50
CA GLU A 60 -0.11 -13.67 7.92
C GLU A 60 -1.56 -13.26 8.21
N GLY A 61 -2.42 -13.29 7.18
CA GLY A 61 -3.85 -13.07 7.28
C GLY A 61 -4.29 -11.62 7.24
N PHE A 62 -3.45 -10.64 6.93
CA PHE A 62 -3.89 -9.25 6.71
C PHE A 62 -4.78 -9.14 5.48
N ASP A 63 -5.67 -8.15 5.47
CA ASP A 63 -6.44 -7.79 4.26
C ASP A 63 -5.64 -6.72 3.49
N VAL A 64 -5.17 -7.03 2.29
CA VAL A 64 -4.27 -6.14 1.55
C VAL A 64 -4.96 -5.52 0.34
N PHE A 65 -4.90 -4.19 0.27
CA PHE A 65 -5.44 -3.35 -0.79
C PHE A 65 -4.28 -2.65 -1.51
N VAL A 66 -4.04 -3.03 -2.77
CA VAL A 66 -2.92 -2.52 -3.55
C VAL A 66 -3.37 -1.31 -4.37
N VAL A 67 -2.71 -0.16 -4.17
CA VAL A 67 -2.99 1.08 -4.91
C VAL A 67 -2.19 1.05 -6.21
N THR A 68 -2.86 0.58 -7.26
CA THR A 68 -2.24 0.21 -8.53
C THR A 68 -1.69 1.40 -9.31
N ASP A 69 -2.34 2.55 -9.26
CA ASP A 69 -1.94 3.79 -9.93
C ASP A 69 -0.94 4.65 -9.12
N ALA A 70 -0.71 4.29 -7.86
CA ALA A 70 0.38 4.80 -7.03
C ALA A 70 1.59 3.82 -6.97
N SER A 71 1.59 2.77 -7.80
CA SER A 71 2.65 1.76 -7.85
C SER A 71 3.24 1.63 -9.26
N GLY A 72 4.54 1.90 -9.40
CA GLY A 72 5.24 1.92 -10.68
C GLY A 72 6.11 0.68 -10.92
N THR A 73 6.22 0.24 -12.18
CA THR A 73 7.20 -0.75 -12.63
C THR A 73 7.63 -0.47 -14.08
N PHE A 74 8.47 -1.33 -14.65
CA PHE A 74 9.19 -1.11 -15.91
C PHE A 74 8.27 -1.02 -17.14
N ASN A 75 7.22 -1.83 -17.21
CA ASN A 75 6.28 -1.86 -18.33
C ASN A 75 4.99 -2.60 -17.95
N THR A 76 3.99 -2.51 -18.83
CA THR A 76 2.67 -3.10 -18.64
C THR A 76 2.70 -4.61 -18.48
N THR A 77 3.58 -5.32 -19.16
CA THR A 77 3.69 -6.79 -19.04
C THR A 77 4.11 -7.18 -17.62
N VAL A 78 5.12 -6.51 -17.06
CA VAL A 78 5.58 -6.74 -15.69
C VAL A 78 4.51 -6.35 -14.67
N GLN A 79 3.84 -5.22 -14.89
CA GLN A 79 2.73 -4.75 -14.06
C GLN A 79 1.59 -5.76 -14.02
N GLN A 80 1.13 -6.25 -15.18
CA GLN A 80 0.04 -7.22 -15.27
C GLN A 80 0.41 -8.57 -14.64
N ALA A 81 1.67 -9.01 -14.79
CA ALA A 81 2.15 -10.22 -14.13
C ALA A 81 2.10 -10.08 -12.59
N ALA A 82 2.54 -8.93 -12.06
CA ALA A 82 2.48 -8.64 -10.63
C ALA A 82 1.03 -8.60 -10.11
N TRP A 83 0.14 -7.88 -10.81
CA TRP A 83 -1.27 -7.78 -10.45
C TRP A 83 -1.93 -9.15 -10.46
N SER A 84 -1.71 -9.94 -11.50
CA SER A 84 -2.25 -11.30 -11.59
C SER A 84 -1.81 -12.15 -10.40
N ARG A 85 -0.53 -12.10 -10.01
CA ARG A 85 0.00 -12.85 -8.86
C ARG A 85 -0.61 -12.39 -7.53
N MET A 86 -0.72 -11.09 -7.29
CA MET A 86 -1.29 -10.55 -6.06
C MET A 86 -2.79 -10.85 -5.95
N THR A 87 -3.55 -10.68 -7.03
CA THR A 87 -4.99 -11.01 -7.08
C THR A 87 -5.23 -12.50 -6.82
N GLN A 88 -4.43 -13.39 -7.42
CA GLN A 88 -4.53 -14.85 -7.17
C GLN A 88 -4.30 -15.23 -5.70
N ALA A 89 -3.52 -14.44 -4.97
CA ALA A 89 -3.29 -14.64 -3.54
C ALA A 89 -4.37 -13.98 -2.65
N GLY A 90 -5.31 -13.22 -3.23
CA GLY A 90 -6.41 -12.58 -2.51
C GLY A 90 -6.24 -11.08 -2.24
N ALA A 91 -5.23 -10.41 -2.80
CA ALA A 91 -5.13 -8.96 -2.71
C ALA A 91 -6.25 -8.26 -3.51
N GLN A 92 -6.75 -7.14 -2.99
CA GLN A 92 -7.73 -6.31 -3.68
C GLN A 92 -7.03 -5.18 -4.45
N MET A 93 -7.21 -5.15 -5.77
CA MET A 93 -6.60 -4.12 -6.62
C MET A 93 -7.49 -2.87 -6.62
N MET A 94 -6.95 -1.73 -6.20
CA MET A 94 -7.65 -0.45 -6.13
C MET A 94 -6.85 0.66 -6.83
N ASN A 95 -7.46 1.84 -6.96
CA ASN A 95 -6.76 3.08 -7.30
C ASN A 95 -6.90 4.08 -6.13
N TRP A 96 -6.09 5.14 -6.10
CA TRP A 96 -6.09 6.06 -4.94
C TRP A 96 -7.46 6.71 -4.71
N PHE A 97 -8.18 7.02 -5.80
CA PHE A 97 -9.49 7.65 -5.75
C PHE A 97 -10.53 6.73 -5.12
N SER A 98 -10.55 5.45 -5.52
CA SER A 98 -11.47 4.46 -4.96
C SER A 98 -11.16 4.16 -3.49
N VAL A 99 -9.87 4.17 -3.11
CA VAL A 99 -9.46 4.09 -1.70
C VAL A 99 -10.03 5.25 -0.89
N ALA A 100 -9.86 6.49 -1.39
CA ALA A 100 -10.39 7.67 -0.71
C ALA A 100 -11.92 7.61 -0.55
N CYS A 101 -12.64 7.24 -1.60
CA CYS A 101 -14.09 7.08 -1.56
C CYS A 101 -14.55 5.98 -0.58
N GLU A 102 -13.87 4.83 -0.58
CA GLU A 102 -14.22 3.72 0.30
C GLU A 102 -13.91 4.01 1.78
N LEU A 103 -12.88 4.82 2.06
CA LEU A 103 -12.62 5.31 3.42
C LEU A 103 -13.62 6.38 3.85
N HIS A 104 -13.95 7.32 2.95
CA HIS A 104 -14.81 8.45 3.27
C HIS A 104 -16.28 8.06 3.44
N ARG A 105 -16.76 7.07 2.66
CA ARG A 105 -18.12 6.48 2.66
C ARG A 105 -19.27 7.42 2.26
N ASP A 106 -19.39 8.57 2.90
CA ASP A 106 -20.50 9.50 2.74
C ASP A 106 -19.95 10.93 2.64
N TRP A 107 -20.26 11.62 1.54
CA TRP A 107 -19.85 13.00 1.31
C TRP A 107 -20.17 13.94 2.48
N ARG A 108 -21.25 13.68 3.21
CA ARG A 108 -21.70 14.53 4.32
C ARG A 108 -20.77 14.47 5.53
N ASN A 109 -19.83 13.53 5.58
CA ASN A 109 -18.83 13.45 6.64
C ASN A 109 -17.89 14.67 6.59
N ASP A 110 -17.47 15.09 5.40
CA ASP A 110 -16.69 16.32 5.17
C ASP A 110 -16.66 16.66 3.66
N ILE A 111 -17.61 17.47 3.21
CA ILE A 111 -17.77 17.81 1.79
C ILE A 111 -16.58 18.65 1.29
N GLU A 112 -16.13 19.63 2.07
CA GLU A 112 -15.04 20.52 1.67
C GLU A 112 -13.69 19.78 1.69
N GLY A 113 -13.44 18.96 2.72
CA GLY A 113 -12.21 18.19 2.84
C GLY A 113 -12.04 17.17 1.72
N LEU A 114 -13.10 16.39 1.39
CA LEU A 114 -13.04 15.49 0.25
C LEU A 114 -12.98 16.27 -1.07
N GLY A 115 -13.71 17.38 -1.20
CA GLY A 115 -13.65 18.25 -2.39
C GLY A 115 -12.22 18.72 -2.69
N ASN A 116 -11.50 19.18 -1.67
CA ASN A 116 -10.12 19.65 -1.79
C ASN A 116 -9.12 18.53 -2.13
N LEU A 117 -9.39 17.28 -1.70
CA LEU A 117 -8.54 16.14 -2.06
C LEU A 117 -8.65 15.77 -3.55
N LEU A 118 -9.80 16.05 -4.17
CA LEU A 118 -10.14 15.63 -5.53
C LEU A 118 -9.88 16.70 -6.60
N SER A 119 -9.60 17.94 -6.19
CA SER A 119 -9.28 19.08 -7.04
C SER A 119 -7.80 19.19 -7.36
#